data_AF-A0A084ZCC2-F1
#
_entry.id   AF-A0A084ZCC2-F1
#
_cell.length_a   1.000
_cell.length_b   1.000
_cell.length_c   1.000
_cell.angle_alpha   90.00
_cell.angle_beta   90.00
_cell.angle_gamma   90.00
#
_symmetry.space_group_name_H-M   'P 1'
#
loop_
_entity.id
_entity.type
_entity.pdbx_description
1 polymer ?
#
loop_
_entity_poly.entity_id
_entity_poly.type
_entity_poly.pdbx_seq_one_letter_code
_entity_poly.pdbx_strand_id
1 'polypeptide(L)'
;MSNITREEIEHYLRAAKMIQTCDFDKGKHITVTPEHMIEIARIALASLEAEPVGEFYEAEPGNWYQRSEGDKAPKWTKLYAAPPVPSVPDYFAALVEAARVRADKAMRKHPQPNYVLNKVAEESGEVIKAVIHFTEGREEWRKVEYELIDNLAMLLRLVVEGDQVIGFTPPCICLTSILSAPLAEGE
;
A
#
# COMPACT_ATOMS: atom_id res chain seq x y z
N MET A 1 -18.02 17.19 22.28
CA MET A 1 -16.74 16.70 22.84
C MET A 1 -16.91 15.22 23.12
N SER A 2 -16.46 14.37 22.21
CA SER A 2 -16.56 12.91 22.38
C SER A 2 -15.50 12.48 23.39
N ASN A 3 -15.93 11.89 24.50
CA ASN A 3 -15.02 11.41 25.53
C ASN A 3 -14.39 10.10 25.06
N ILE A 4 -13.06 10.04 24.98
CA ILE A 4 -12.34 8.80 24.69
C ILE A 4 -12.59 7.81 25.84
N THR A 5 -12.95 6.59 25.48
CA THR A 5 -13.25 5.52 26.42
C THR A 5 -11.96 4.86 26.93
N ARG A 6 -12.05 4.18 28.07
CA ARG A 6 -10.89 3.50 28.68
C ARG A 6 -10.34 2.40 27.76
N GLU A 7 -11.25 1.74 27.05
CA GLU A 7 -10.99 0.66 26.11
C GLU A 7 -10.21 1.19 24.89
N GLU A 8 -10.56 2.38 24.39
CA GLU A 8 -9.81 3.05 23.31
C GLU A 8 -8.40 3.43 23.76
N ILE A 9 -8.23 3.96 24.98
CA ILE A 9 -6.90 4.25 25.54
C ILE A 9 -6.04 2.99 25.61
N GLU A 10 -6.60 1.87 26.09
CA GLU A 10 -5.88 0.60 26.15
C GLU A 10 -5.53 0.05 24.76
N HIS A 11 -6.41 0.25 23.77
CA HIS A 11 -6.15 -0.13 22.39
C HIS A 11 -4.94 0.64 21.82
N TYR A 12 -4.91 1.97 22.00
CA TYR A 12 -3.79 2.80 21.57
C TYR A 12 -2.48 2.46 22.29
N LEU A 13 -2.54 2.14 23.59
CA LEU A 13 -1.36 1.69 24.35
C LEU A 13 -0.80 0.37 23.83
N ARG A 14 -1.65 -0.60 23.46
CA ARG A 14 -1.20 -1.86 22.86
C ARG A 14 -0.59 -1.65 21.47
N ALA A 15 -1.21 -0.80 20.64
CA ALA A 15 -0.70 -0.46 19.31
C ALA A 15 0.68 0.23 19.40
N ALA A 16 0.85 1.20 20.29
CA ALA A 16 2.12 1.89 20.52
C ALA A 16 3.23 0.93 20.99
N LYS A 17 2.88 -0.05 21.83
CA LYS A 17 3.83 -1.08 22.30
C LYS A 17 4.27 -2.02 21.18
N MET A 18 3.45 -2.25 20.15
CA MET A 18 3.83 -3.04 18.97
C MET A 18 4.71 -2.26 17.98
N ILE A 19 4.53 -0.94 17.87
CA ILE A 19 5.43 -0.07 17.09
C ILE A 19 6.81 0.02 17.76
N GLN A 20 6.89 -0.11 19.09
CA GLN A 20 8.14 -0.10 19.85
C GLN A 20 9.04 -1.33 19.67
N THR A 21 8.60 -2.39 19.00
CA THR A 21 9.38 -3.63 18.85
C THR A 21 9.98 -3.84 17.46
N CYS A 22 10.05 -2.80 16.62
CA CYS A 22 10.88 -2.87 15.41
C CYS A 22 12.36 -2.85 15.85
N ASP A 23 13.07 -3.97 15.72
CA ASP A 23 14.47 -4.18 16.16
C ASP A 23 15.53 -3.23 15.53
N PHE A 24 15.11 -2.20 14.78
CA PHE A 24 15.99 -1.23 14.13
C PHE A 24 16.54 -0.16 15.08
N ASP A 25 15.85 0.14 16.18
CA ASP A 25 16.30 1.13 17.16
C ASP A 25 16.90 0.45 18.39
N LYS A 26 18.15 -0.03 18.26
CA LYS A 26 18.95 -0.52 19.39
C LYS A 26 19.15 0.58 20.44
N GLY A 27 18.19 0.71 21.37
CA GLY A 27 18.37 1.33 22.68
C GLY A 27 18.44 2.85 22.75
N LYS A 28 18.17 3.60 21.66
CA LYS A 28 17.91 5.04 21.78
C LYS A 28 16.44 5.27 22.10
N HIS A 29 16.10 5.23 23.38
CA HIS A 29 14.82 5.75 23.85
C HIS A 29 14.78 7.26 23.60
N ILE A 30 14.13 7.67 22.51
CA ILE A 30 13.66 9.05 22.37
C ILE A 30 12.41 9.16 23.25
N THR A 31 12.60 9.55 24.51
CA THR A 31 11.46 9.87 25.38
C THR A 31 10.83 11.18 24.90
N VAL A 32 9.68 11.09 24.26
CA VAL A 32 8.85 12.23 23.91
C VAL A 32 8.00 12.57 25.13
N THR A 33 8.00 13.84 25.58
CA THR A 33 7.18 14.23 26.73
C THR A 33 5.68 14.15 26.37
N PRO A 34 4.78 13.96 27.35
CA PRO A 34 3.34 13.91 27.07
C PRO A 34 2.82 15.12 26.29
N GLU A 35 3.36 16.31 26.54
CA GLU A 35 2.98 17.55 25.85
C GLU A 35 3.36 17.49 24.36
N HIS A 36 4.55 17.00 24.05
CA HIS A 36 4.99 16.82 22.66
C HIS A 36 4.18 15.72 21.95
N MET A 37 3.78 14.66 22.65
CA MET A 37 2.89 13.63 22.09
C MET A 37 1.52 14.21 21.73
N ILE A 38 0.96 15.05 22.60
CA ILE A 38 -0.31 15.75 22.35
C ILE A 38 -0.18 16.68 21.14
N GLU A 39 0.93 17.41 21.03
CA GLU A 39 1.15 18.33 19.92
C GLU A 39 1.32 17.58 18.59
N ILE A 40 2.06 16.47 18.58
CA ILE A 40 2.17 15.59 17.41
C ILE A 40 0.79 15.05 17.02
N ALA A 41 -0.01 14.59 17.98
CA ALA A 41 -1.36 14.09 17.71
C ALA A 41 -2.28 15.17 17.14
N ARG A 42 -2.19 16.42 17.63
CA ARG A 42 -2.93 17.57 17.09
C ARG A 42 -2.52 17.90 15.66
N ILE A 43 -1.22 17.95 15.38
CA ILE A 43 -0.69 18.21 14.04
C ILE A 43 -1.12 17.09 13.08
N ALA A 44 -1.04 15.84 13.50
CA ALA A 44 -1.45 14.69 12.69
C ALA A 44 -2.95 14.74 12.38
N LEU A 45 -3.79 15.04 13.36
CA LEU A 45 -5.23 15.20 13.16
C LEU A 45 -5.55 16.36 12.21
N ALA A 46 -4.94 17.53 12.42
CA ALA A 46 -5.12 18.69 11.54
C ALA A 46 -4.64 18.41 10.10
N SER A 47 -3.65 17.55 9.93
CA SER A 47 -3.14 17.13 8.61
C SER A 47 -4.04 16.10 7.94
N LEU A 48 -4.75 15.25 8.71
CA LEU A 48 -5.73 14.28 8.21
C LEU A 48 -7.02 14.95 7.74
N GLU A 49 -7.46 15.99 8.46
CA GLU A 49 -8.66 16.77 8.17
C GLU A 49 -8.35 18.00 7.28
N ALA A 50 -7.15 18.09 6.72
CA ALA A 50 -6.71 19.26 5.98
C ALA A 50 -7.48 19.40 4.65
N GLU A 51 -8.45 20.32 4.64
CA GLU A 51 -9.06 20.82 3.41
C GLU A 51 -8.17 21.88 2.73
N PRO A 52 -8.20 21.99 1.39
CA PRO A 52 -7.46 23.02 0.69
C PRO A 52 -8.01 24.40 1.05
N VAL A 53 -7.13 25.33 1.46
CA VAL A 53 -7.49 26.73 1.71
C VAL A 53 -7.70 27.53 0.42
N GLY A 54 -7.25 26.99 -0.70
CA GLY A 54 -7.47 27.56 -2.01
C GLY A 54 -6.84 26.72 -3.11
N GLU A 55 -7.25 26.99 -4.34
CA GLU A 55 -6.67 26.42 -5.54
C GLU A 55 -5.91 27.52 -6.28
N PHE A 56 -4.71 27.20 -6.72
CA PHE A 56 -3.83 28.13 -7.40
C PHE A 56 -3.35 27.52 -8.71
N TYR A 57 -2.95 28.36 -9.65
CA TYR A 57 -2.25 27.92 -10.84
C TYR A 57 -1.07 28.82 -11.13
N GLU A 58 -0.05 28.24 -11.75
CA GLU A 58 1.12 28.97 -12.23
C GLU A 58 0.90 29.26 -13.73
N ALA A 59 0.74 30.54 -14.07
CA ALA A 59 0.57 30.95 -15.47
C ALA A 59 1.93 31.02 -16.19
N GLU A 60 2.94 31.51 -15.49
CA GLU A 60 4.34 31.60 -15.89
C GLU A 60 5.21 31.28 -14.68
N PRO A 61 6.46 30.81 -14.84
CA PRO A 61 7.33 30.48 -13.71
C PRO A 61 7.44 31.63 -12.70
N GLY A 62 6.93 31.41 -11.48
CA GLY A 62 6.89 32.41 -10.40
C GLY A 62 5.63 33.29 -10.36
N ASN A 63 4.76 33.25 -11.36
CA ASN A 63 3.50 34.00 -11.42
C ASN A 63 2.31 33.12 -11.03
N TRP A 64 1.95 33.20 -9.74
CA TRP A 64 0.88 32.40 -9.14
C TRP A 64 -0.41 33.20 -8.99
N TYR A 65 -1.52 32.58 -9.39
CA TYR A 65 -2.85 33.16 -9.31
C TYR A 65 -3.78 32.24 -8.53
N GLN A 66 -4.62 32.82 -7.68
CA GLN A 66 -5.68 32.11 -6.98
C GLN A 66 -6.88 31.92 -7.91
N ARG A 67 -7.54 30.76 -7.82
CA ARG A 67 -8.76 30.45 -8.58
C ARG A 67 -9.82 31.52 -8.37
N SER A 68 -10.27 32.11 -9.47
CA SER A 68 -11.47 32.94 -9.53
C SER A 68 -12.53 32.31 -10.43
N GLU A 69 -13.77 32.77 -10.30
CA GLU A 69 -14.89 32.26 -11.09
C GLU A 69 -14.69 32.61 -12.59
N GLY A 70 -14.65 31.59 -13.44
CA GLY A 70 -14.40 31.74 -14.88
C GLY A 70 -12.95 31.49 -15.32
N ASP A 71 -12.01 31.32 -14.39
CA ASP A 71 -10.62 31.02 -14.73
C ASP A 71 -10.47 29.61 -15.33
N LYS A 72 -9.57 29.51 -16.31
CA LYS A 72 -9.14 28.24 -16.89
C LYS A 72 -7.64 28.08 -16.68
N ALA A 73 -7.26 27.14 -15.83
CA ALA A 73 -5.87 26.78 -15.61
C ALA A 73 -5.52 25.46 -16.31
N PRO A 74 -4.29 25.31 -16.81
CA PRO A 74 -3.80 24.02 -17.32
C PRO A 74 -3.68 22.97 -16.19
N LYS A 75 -3.33 23.41 -14.97
CA LYS A 75 -3.22 22.56 -13.78
C LYS A 75 -3.52 23.38 -12.53
N TRP A 76 -4.46 22.90 -11.73
CA TRP A 76 -4.75 23.45 -10.41
C TRP A 76 -3.86 22.78 -9.35
N THR A 77 -3.30 23.58 -8.48
CA THR A 77 -2.51 23.17 -7.32
C THR A 77 -3.24 23.59 -6.06
N LYS A 78 -3.60 22.62 -5.22
CA LYS A 78 -4.27 22.85 -3.94
C LYS A 78 -3.24 23.35 -2.91
N LEU A 79 -3.54 24.49 -2.28
CA LEU A 79 -2.79 25.02 -1.15
C LEU A 79 -3.50 24.60 0.14
N TYR A 80 -2.74 24.14 1.13
CA TYR A 80 -3.28 23.67 2.42
C TYR A 80 -2.68 24.48 3.57
N ALA A 81 -3.46 24.71 4.63
CA ALA A 81 -2.98 25.39 5.84
C ALA A 81 -1.95 24.56 6.62
N ALA A 82 -2.13 23.25 6.62
CA ALA A 82 -1.17 22.26 7.10
C ALA A 82 -0.84 21.32 5.94
N PRO A 83 0.41 20.83 5.83
CA PRO A 83 0.74 19.84 4.81
C PRO A 83 -0.20 18.64 4.97
N PRO A 84 -0.92 18.22 3.90
CA PRO A 84 -1.73 17.02 3.99
C PRO A 84 -0.83 15.83 4.28
N VAL A 85 -1.33 14.87 5.08
CA VAL A 85 -0.55 13.67 5.38
C VAL A 85 -0.13 13.01 4.06
N PRO A 86 1.18 12.84 3.77
CA PRO A 86 1.59 12.07 2.62
C PRO A 86 1.03 10.66 2.79
N SER A 87 0.24 10.19 1.82
CA SER A 87 -0.27 8.82 1.84
C SER A 87 0.92 7.87 1.94
N VAL A 88 1.07 7.18 3.07
CA VAL A 88 2.07 6.13 3.21
C VAL A 88 1.76 5.10 2.13
N PRO A 89 2.66 4.84 1.16
CA PRO A 89 2.41 3.85 0.14
C PRO A 89 2.10 2.52 0.82
N ASP A 90 0.93 1.93 0.53
CA ASP A 90 0.59 0.61 1.04
C ASP A 90 1.65 -0.38 0.54
N TYR A 91 2.46 -0.85 1.49
CA TYR A 91 3.56 -1.76 1.21
C TYR A 91 3.06 -3.06 0.56
N PHE A 92 1.89 -3.56 0.96
CA PHE A 92 1.30 -4.72 0.33
C PHE A 92 0.82 -4.41 -1.08
N ALA A 93 0.21 -3.24 -1.30
CA ALA A 93 -0.17 -2.80 -2.65
C ALA A 93 1.06 -2.72 -3.59
N ALA A 94 2.21 -2.28 -3.09
CA ALA A 94 3.46 -2.27 -3.86
C ALA A 94 3.92 -3.69 -4.25
N LEU A 95 3.81 -4.67 -3.35
CA LEU A 95 4.09 -6.08 -3.65
C LEU A 95 3.12 -6.65 -4.68
N VAL A 96 1.83 -6.34 -4.55
CA VAL A 96 0.79 -6.77 -5.50
C VAL A 96 1.05 -6.17 -6.89
N GLU A 97 1.44 -4.90 -6.98
CA GLU A 97 1.77 -4.26 -8.26
C GLU A 97 2.99 -4.92 -8.93
N ALA A 98 4.04 -5.19 -8.15
CA ALA A 98 5.19 -5.94 -8.65
C ALA A 98 4.81 -7.36 -9.12
N ALA A 99 3.86 -8.01 -8.42
CA ALA A 99 3.35 -9.33 -8.77
C ALA A 99 2.52 -9.31 -10.06
N ARG A 100 1.74 -8.24 -10.34
CA ARG A 100 1.03 -8.07 -11.62
C ARG A 100 2.01 -8.03 -12.80
N VAL A 101 3.07 -7.24 -12.69
CA VAL A 101 4.11 -7.15 -13.72
C VAL A 101 4.80 -8.51 -13.93
N ARG A 102 5.07 -9.24 -12.84
CA ARG A 102 5.65 -10.58 -12.90
C ARG A 102 4.70 -11.59 -13.55
N ALA A 103 3.42 -11.55 -13.18
CA ALA A 103 2.37 -12.40 -13.73
C ALA A 103 2.27 -12.18 -15.24
N ASP A 104 2.14 -10.94 -15.71
CA ASP A 104 2.10 -10.59 -17.13
C ASP A 104 3.31 -11.13 -17.90
N LYS A 105 4.51 -11.03 -17.32
CA LYS A 105 5.73 -11.58 -17.93
C LYS A 105 5.66 -13.11 -18.00
N ALA A 106 5.18 -13.76 -16.94
CA ALA A 106 5.04 -15.21 -16.88
C ALA A 106 3.96 -15.74 -17.84
N MET A 107 2.83 -15.04 -18.00
CA MET A 107 1.77 -15.36 -18.97
C MET A 107 2.30 -15.35 -20.40
N ARG A 108 3.06 -14.31 -20.78
CA ARG A 108 3.67 -14.21 -22.11
C ARG A 108 4.73 -15.29 -22.37
N LYS A 109 5.50 -15.64 -21.34
CA LYS A 109 6.60 -16.62 -21.44
C LYS A 109 6.09 -18.07 -21.41
N HIS A 110 5.02 -18.33 -20.67
CA HIS A 110 4.47 -19.65 -20.40
C HIS A 110 2.95 -19.65 -20.60
N PRO A 111 2.49 -19.47 -21.85
CA PRO A 111 1.07 -19.38 -22.17
C PRO A 111 0.33 -20.69 -21.85
N GLN A 112 -0.98 -20.60 -21.66
CA GLN A 112 -1.84 -21.77 -21.50
C GLN A 112 -1.82 -22.67 -22.76
N PRO A 113 -2.04 -23.98 -22.64
CA PRO A 113 -2.30 -24.74 -21.40
C PRO A 113 -1.06 -24.90 -20.51
N ASN A 114 -1.20 -24.64 -19.21
CA ASN A 114 -0.10 -24.74 -18.25
C ASN A 114 -0.57 -25.16 -16.85
N TYR A 115 0.29 -25.89 -16.11
CA TYR A 115 0.08 -26.33 -14.73
C TYR A 115 0.27 -25.18 -13.73
N VAL A 116 -0.54 -24.12 -13.86
CA VAL A 116 -0.45 -22.93 -12.99
C VAL A 116 -0.69 -23.29 -11.53
N LEU A 117 -1.60 -24.24 -11.23
CA LEU A 117 -1.83 -24.67 -9.85
C LEU A 117 -0.59 -25.32 -9.23
N ASN A 118 0.14 -26.13 -9.98
CA ASN A 118 1.38 -26.74 -9.50
C ASN A 118 2.46 -25.69 -9.26
N LYS A 119 2.51 -24.64 -10.11
CA LYS A 119 3.43 -23.52 -9.91
C LYS A 119 3.10 -22.72 -8.65
N VAL A 120 1.84 -22.52 -8.30
CA VAL A 120 1.47 -21.91 -7.00
C VAL A 120 2.08 -22.69 -5.83
N ALA A 121 2.02 -24.02 -5.86
CA ALA A 121 2.61 -24.85 -4.82
C ALA A 121 4.15 -24.74 -4.77
N GLU A 122 4.80 -24.71 -5.94
CA GLU A 122 6.26 -24.55 -6.06
C GLU A 122 6.73 -23.21 -5.48
N GLU A 123 6.13 -22.09 -5.89
CA GLU A 123 6.50 -20.76 -5.39
C GLU A 123 6.17 -20.59 -3.90
N SER A 124 5.08 -21.20 -3.42
CA SER A 124 4.78 -21.23 -1.99
C SER A 124 5.87 -21.94 -1.17
N GLY A 125 6.51 -22.98 -1.74
CA GLY A 125 7.65 -23.65 -1.12
C GLY A 125 8.91 -22.78 -1.08
N GLU A 126 9.17 -22.00 -2.13
CA GLU A 126 10.29 -21.05 -2.15
C GLU A 126 10.11 -19.91 -1.15
N VAL A 127 8.87 -19.42 -0.94
CA VAL A 127 8.56 -18.47 0.14
C VAL A 127 8.92 -19.05 1.51
N ILE A 128 8.48 -20.28 1.80
CA ILE A 128 8.79 -20.95 3.08
C ILE A 128 10.31 -21.04 3.28
N LYS A 129 11.03 -21.46 2.25
CA LYS A 129 12.49 -21.59 2.29
C LYS A 129 13.19 -20.25 2.53
N ALA A 130 12.80 -19.20 1.81
CA ALA A 130 13.36 -17.86 1.98
C ALA A 130 13.10 -17.30 3.39
N VAL A 131 11.90 -17.51 3.93
CA VAL A 131 11.57 -17.09 5.31
C VAL A 131 12.43 -17.85 6.33
N ILE A 132 12.56 -19.17 6.20
CA ILE A 132 13.42 -19.96 7.09
C ILE A 132 14.87 -19.45 7.02
N HIS A 133 15.41 -19.27 5.82
CA HIS A 133 16.77 -18.78 5.65
C HIS A 133 16.98 -17.37 6.21
N PHE A 134 16.00 -16.47 6.04
CA PHE A 134 16.02 -15.15 6.66
C PHE A 134 16.06 -15.26 8.19
N THR A 135 15.22 -16.11 8.79
CA THR A 135 15.21 -16.31 10.25
C THR A 135 16.50 -16.93 10.79
N GLU A 136 17.20 -17.71 9.97
CA GLU A 136 18.52 -18.27 10.30
C GLU A 136 19.68 -17.30 10.01
N GLY A 137 19.41 -16.08 9.53
CA GLY A 137 20.42 -15.09 9.19
C GLY A 137 21.26 -15.44 7.94
N ARG A 138 20.75 -16.33 7.08
CA ARG A 138 21.42 -16.78 5.86
C ARG A 138 20.99 -16.00 4.60
N GLU A 139 19.94 -15.19 4.72
CA GLU A 139 19.34 -14.50 3.58
C GLU A 139 18.75 -13.15 4.01
N GLU A 140 18.58 -12.22 3.06
CA GLU A 140 18.04 -10.88 3.32
C GLU A 140 16.52 -10.85 3.17
N TRP A 141 15.86 -9.92 3.86
CA TRP A 141 14.41 -9.70 3.74
C TRP A 141 13.96 -9.47 2.29
N ARG A 142 14.80 -8.80 1.50
CA ARG A 142 14.54 -8.55 0.08
C ARG A 142 14.33 -9.84 -0.73
N LYS A 143 14.95 -10.96 -0.35
CA LYS A 143 14.66 -12.24 -0.98
C LYS A 143 13.25 -12.71 -0.66
N VAL A 144 12.85 -12.60 0.62
CA VAL A 144 11.50 -12.96 1.06
C VAL A 144 10.46 -12.17 0.26
N GLU A 145 10.69 -10.87 0.06
CA GLU A 145 9.85 -10.03 -0.80
C GLU A 145 9.77 -10.57 -2.24
N TYR A 146 10.90 -10.99 -2.83
CA TYR A 146 10.92 -11.56 -4.18
C TYR A 146 10.13 -12.86 -4.30
N GLU A 147 10.29 -13.78 -3.37
CA GLU A 147 9.52 -15.04 -3.39
C GLU A 147 8.03 -14.79 -3.14
N LEU A 148 7.69 -13.82 -2.28
CA LEU A 148 6.30 -13.40 -2.07
C LEU A 148 5.69 -12.84 -3.35
N ILE A 149 6.43 -12.02 -4.09
CA ILE A 149 6.00 -11.46 -5.38
C ILE A 149 5.78 -12.58 -6.41
N ASP A 150 6.68 -13.58 -6.46
CA ASP A 150 6.57 -14.70 -7.39
C ASP A 150 5.37 -15.60 -7.07
N ASN A 151 5.12 -15.88 -5.79
CA ASN A 151 3.93 -16.61 -5.35
C ASN A 151 2.63 -15.84 -5.63
N LEU A 152 2.59 -14.54 -5.30
CA LEU A 152 1.45 -13.67 -5.65
C LEU A 152 1.21 -13.65 -7.16
N ALA A 153 2.27 -13.65 -7.98
CA ALA A 153 2.15 -13.69 -9.42
C ALA A 153 1.49 -15.00 -9.90
N MET A 154 1.85 -16.15 -9.33
CA MET A 154 1.20 -17.42 -9.69
C MET A 154 -0.26 -17.47 -9.23
N LEU A 155 -0.59 -16.91 -8.06
CA LEU A 155 -1.98 -16.77 -7.61
C LEU A 155 -2.79 -15.88 -8.55
N LEU A 156 -2.25 -14.73 -8.97
CA LEU A 156 -2.89 -13.84 -9.94
C LEU A 156 -3.15 -14.57 -11.26
N ARG A 157 -2.18 -15.34 -11.76
CA ARG A 157 -2.36 -16.16 -12.96
C ARG A 157 -3.46 -17.19 -12.79
N LEU A 158 -3.53 -17.88 -11.65
CA LEU A 158 -4.55 -18.88 -11.40
C LEU A 158 -5.97 -18.27 -11.41
N VAL A 159 -6.13 -17.06 -10.86
CA VAL A 159 -7.42 -16.34 -10.84
C VAL A 159 -7.80 -15.78 -12.21
N VAL A 160 -6.82 -15.45 -13.07
CA VAL A 160 -7.07 -14.87 -14.41
C VAL A 160 -7.21 -15.93 -15.49
N GLU A 161 -6.26 -16.87 -15.56
CA GLU A 161 -6.14 -17.86 -16.64
C GLU A 161 -6.67 -19.24 -16.26
N GLY A 162 -6.69 -19.55 -14.96
CA GLY A 162 -6.93 -20.91 -14.48
C GLY A 162 -5.76 -21.87 -14.71
N ASP A 163 -6.09 -23.14 -14.75
CA ASP A 163 -5.21 -24.25 -15.09
C ASP A 163 -5.91 -25.12 -16.14
N GLN A 164 -5.62 -24.85 -17.41
CA GLN A 164 -6.28 -25.53 -18.52
C GLN A 164 -5.81 -26.97 -18.71
N VAL A 165 -4.74 -27.39 -18.02
CA VAL A 165 -4.27 -28.77 -18.09
C VAL A 165 -5.17 -29.69 -17.27
N ILE A 166 -5.62 -29.23 -16.11
CA ILE A 166 -6.59 -29.96 -15.28
C ILE A 166 -8.05 -29.55 -15.55
N GLY A 167 -8.27 -28.61 -16.48
CA GLY A 167 -9.59 -28.11 -16.84
C GLY A 167 -10.20 -27.12 -15.83
N PHE A 168 -9.39 -26.53 -14.94
CA PHE A 168 -9.84 -25.50 -14.02
C PHE A 168 -9.89 -24.15 -14.73
N THR A 169 -11.09 -23.58 -14.88
CA THR A 169 -11.29 -22.25 -15.46
C THR A 169 -12.06 -21.36 -14.47
N PRO A 170 -11.54 -20.19 -14.08
CA PRO A 170 -12.22 -19.26 -13.20
C PRO A 170 -13.59 -18.83 -13.74
N PRO A 171 -14.61 -18.65 -12.86
CA PRO A 171 -15.92 -18.17 -13.28
C PRO A 171 -15.84 -16.71 -13.77
N CYS A 172 -16.62 -16.38 -14.81
CA CYS A 172 -16.59 -15.07 -15.48
C CYS A 172 -16.89 -13.86 -14.56
N ILE A 173 -17.53 -14.08 -13.41
CA ILE A 173 -17.87 -13.03 -12.43
C ILE A 173 -16.60 -12.45 -11.77
N CYS A 174 -15.51 -13.23 -11.67
CA CYS A 174 -14.25 -12.78 -11.07
C CYS A 174 -13.54 -11.71 -11.93
N LEU A 175 -13.75 -11.69 -13.24
CA LEU A 175 -13.16 -10.69 -14.15
C LEU A 175 -13.82 -9.31 -14.01
N THR A 176 -15.12 -9.26 -13.72
CA THR A 176 -15.88 -7.99 -13.62
C THR A 176 -15.48 -7.17 -12.39
N SER A 177 -15.14 -7.83 -11.27
CA SER A 177 -14.77 -7.14 -10.03
C SER A 177 -13.37 -6.49 -10.10
N ILE A 178 -12.44 -7.11 -10.84
CA ILE A 178 -11.09 -6.55 -11.07
C ILE A 178 -11.13 -5.30 -11.97
N LEU A 179 -12.10 -5.23 -12.89
CA LEU A 179 -12.31 -4.08 -13.79
C LEU A 179 -13.23 -2.99 -13.22
N SER A 180 -13.95 -3.27 -12.13
CA SER A 180 -14.94 -2.34 -11.53
C SER A 180 -14.46 -1.66 -10.26
N ALA A 181 -13.15 -1.65 -9.96
CA ALA A 181 -12.64 -0.77 -8.90
C ALA A 181 -12.99 0.68 -9.28
N PRO A 182 -13.85 1.37 -8.52
CA PRO A 182 -14.24 2.73 -8.85
C PRO A 182 -12.98 3.60 -8.73
N LEU A 183 -12.71 4.40 -9.76
CA LEU A 183 -12.02 5.66 -9.55
C LEU A 183 -12.80 6.35 -8.43
N ALA A 184 -12.13 6.67 -7.33
CA ALA A 184 -12.71 7.49 -6.28
C ALA A 184 -13.13 8.83 -6.91
N GLU A 185 -14.39 8.92 -7.32
CA GLU A 185 -15.02 10.20 -7.61
C GLU A 185 -15.27 10.85 -6.26
N GLY A 186 -14.49 11.90 -6.01
CA GLY A 186 -14.79 12.84 -4.94
C GLY A 186 -16.04 13.63 -5.32
N GLU A 187 -17.04 13.57 -4.44
CA GLU A 187 -17.95 14.69 -4.22
C GLU A 187 -17.35 15.63 -3.18
#